data_AF-A0A660RJX1-F1
#
_entry.id   AF-A0A660RJX1-F1
#
_cell.length_a   1.000
_cell.length_b   1.000
_cell.length_c   1.000
_cell.angle_alpha   90.00
_cell.angle_beta   90.00
_cell.angle_gamma   90.00
#
_symmetry.space_group_name_H-M   'P 1'
#
loop_
_entity.id
_entity.type
_entity.pdbx_description
1 polymer ?
#
loop_
_entity_poly.entity_id
_entity_poly.type
_entity_poly.pdbx_seq_one_letter_code
_entity_poly.pdbx_strand_id
1 'polypeptide(L)'
;MIGGWVLEVYKDWIKVRTNNMERVLKMTGDIPQRGWYIRLTKRGESPFKGEEILVSEGVTPPLWIIVEAWKVTRIKGEKLEIVSRAIDQISKKIGKLPNWFNRVLKDYYRKGESFPRRKVVTSKVVADALNREQTKLPERESFGDWFNTLSHPYGFRVYRGKGFILRIFFEKREGVEFQAEAIFQSGKRVDFKGFLSDNRITLKLEGDLEDRHLENLRGRFLKLFKEVFVTRGGFESGVYA
;
A
#
# COMPACT_ATOMS: atom_id res chain seq x y z
N MET A 1 28.68 4.99 -4.52
CA MET A 1 28.73 3.58 -4.97
C MET A 1 28.35 2.72 -3.78
N ILE A 2 27.48 1.72 -3.93
CA ILE A 2 26.97 0.90 -2.81
C ILE A 2 27.11 -0.57 -3.21
N GLY A 3 27.73 -1.41 -2.40
CA GLY A 3 27.87 -2.85 -2.65
C GLY A 3 26.79 -3.69 -1.95
N GLY A 4 26.46 -4.85 -2.51
CA GLY A 4 25.51 -5.78 -1.89
C GLY A 4 25.38 -7.13 -2.57
N TRP A 5 24.70 -8.06 -1.89
CA TRP A 5 24.48 -9.43 -2.37
C TRP A 5 23.08 -9.59 -2.97
N VAL A 6 22.98 -10.26 -4.12
CA VAL A 6 21.69 -10.62 -4.73
C VAL A 6 21.04 -11.75 -3.92
N LEU A 7 19.96 -11.44 -3.20
CA LEU A 7 19.22 -12.37 -2.36
C LEU A 7 18.23 -13.24 -3.14
N GLU A 8 17.50 -12.61 -4.07
CA GLU A 8 16.46 -13.24 -4.88
C GLU A 8 16.53 -12.71 -6.31
N VAL A 9 16.20 -13.57 -7.26
CA VAL A 9 15.99 -13.24 -8.67
C VAL A 9 14.60 -13.74 -9.05
N TYR A 10 13.78 -12.88 -9.65
CA TYR A 10 12.46 -13.25 -10.13
C TYR A 10 12.18 -12.52 -11.44
N LYS A 11 12.25 -13.26 -12.56
CA LYS A 11 12.16 -12.70 -13.92
C LYS A 11 13.23 -11.61 -14.09
N ASP A 12 12.85 -10.44 -14.60
CA ASP A 12 13.68 -9.25 -14.78
C ASP A 12 13.91 -8.46 -13.48
N TRP A 13 13.71 -9.05 -12.30
CA TRP A 13 13.84 -8.36 -11.02
C TRP A 13 14.86 -9.03 -10.13
N ILE A 14 15.56 -8.20 -9.36
CA ILE A 14 16.48 -8.65 -8.33
C ILE A 14 16.18 -7.97 -7.00
N LYS A 15 16.37 -8.72 -5.92
CA LYS A 15 16.42 -8.19 -4.56
C LYS A 15 17.87 -8.25 -4.10
N VAL A 16 18.39 -7.13 -3.60
CA VAL A 16 19.79 -6.95 -3.22
C VAL A 16 19.86 -6.48 -1.78
N ARG A 17 20.66 -7.15 -0.95
CA ARG A 17 20.98 -6.69 0.40
C ARG A 17 22.22 -5.83 0.37
N THR A 18 22.08 -4.55 0.69
CA THR A 18 23.17 -3.58 0.81
C THR A 18 23.25 -3.09 2.25
N ASN A 19 24.33 -3.33 2.98
CA ASN A 19 24.44 -2.98 4.41
C ASN A 19 23.17 -3.38 5.20
N ASN A 20 22.53 -2.41 5.87
CA ASN A 20 21.28 -2.57 6.63
C ASN A 20 20.02 -2.33 5.79
N MET A 21 20.09 -2.34 4.46
CA MET A 21 18.96 -2.07 3.57
C MET A 21 18.75 -3.18 2.54
N GLU A 22 17.49 -3.43 2.18
CA GLU A 22 17.15 -4.19 0.99
C GLU A 22 16.72 -3.27 -0.15
N ARG A 23 17.18 -3.58 -1.35
CA ARG A 23 16.86 -2.86 -2.58
C ARG A 23 16.23 -3.80 -3.57
N VAL A 24 15.15 -3.36 -4.21
CA VAL A 24 14.51 -4.08 -5.31
C VAL A 24 14.73 -3.29 -6.58
N LEU A 25 15.36 -3.94 -7.55
CA LEU A 25 15.67 -3.36 -8.84
C LEU A 25 14.95 -4.14 -9.94
N LYS A 26 14.42 -3.39 -10.91
CA LYS A 26 13.94 -3.92 -12.17
C LYS A 26 15.04 -3.79 -13.22
N MET A 27 15.58 -4.91 -13.66
CA MET A 27 16.70 -4.98 -14.58
C MET A 27 16.25 -4.74 -16.04
N THR A 28 17.20 -4.25 -16.84
CA THR A 28 17.12 -4.09 -18.29
C THR A 28 18.37 -4.71 -18.89
N GLY A 29 18.20 -5.67 -19.80
CA GLY A 29 19.31 -6.47 -20.34
C GLY A 29 19.66 -7.62 -19.42
N ASP A 30 20.96 -7.83 -19.18
CA ASP A 30 21.46 -8.96 -18.39
C ASP A 30 21.00 -8.87 -16.93
N ILE A 31 20.79 -10.04 -16.32
CA ILE A 31 20.25 -10.17 -14.95
C ILE A 31 21.30 -10.84 -14.06
N PRO A 32 21.77 -10.17 -13.00
CA PRO A 32 22.63 -10.79 -11.98
C PRO A 32 21.97 -12.01 -11.33
N GLN A 33 22.77 -13.03 -11.04
CA GLN A 33 22.27 -14.25 -10.43
C GLN A 33 22.24 -14.17 -8.90
N ARG A 34 21.41 -15.01 -8.28
CA ARG A 34 21.35 -15.15 -6.83
C ARG A 34 22.72 -15.54 -6.27
N GLY A 35 23.11 -14.91 -5.16
CA GLY A 35 24.40 -15.13 -4.51
C GLY A 35 25.55 -14.33 -5.13
N TRP A 36 25.33 -13.54 -6.18
CA TRP A 36 26.37 -12.65 -6.70
C TRP A 36 26.51 -11.40 -5.84
N TYR A 37 27.75 -10.93 -5.68
CA TYR A 37 28.04 -9.62 -5.11
C TYR A 37 28.10 -8.58 -6.21
N ILE A 38 27.30 -7.53 -6.11
CA ILE A 38 27.21 -6.46 -7.11
C ILE A 38 27.49 -5.10 -6.49
N ARG A 39 27.96 -4.16 -7.32
CA ARG A 39 28.11 -2.74 -6.96
C ARG A 39 27.09 -1.91 -7.72
N LEU A 40 26.25 -1.20 -6.97
CA LEU A 40 25.27 -0.25 -7.47
C LEU A 40 25.92 1.12 -7.64
N THR A 41 25.80 1.68 -8.84
CA THR A 41 26.29 3.01 -9.20
C THR A 41 25.33 3.69 -10.16
N LYS A 42 25.19 5.02 -10.05
CA LYS A 42 24.40 5.83 -11.00
C LYS A 42 25.16 6.15 -12.29
N ARG A 43 26.49 5.99 -12.29
CA ARG A 43 27.39 6.32 -13.40
C ARG A 43 28.42 5.19 -13.57
N GLY A 44 28.77 4.90 -14.81
CA GLY A 44 29.77 3.90 -15.17
C GLY A 44 29.25 2.86 -16.15
N GLU A 45 30.17 2.15 -16.81
CA GLU A 45 29.85 1.03 -17.67
C GLU A 45 29.61 -0.22 -16.82
N SER A 46 28.46 -0.84 -17.00
CA SER A 46 28.11 -2.13 -16.42
C SER A 46 27.24 -2.90 -17.43
N PRO A 47 27.44 -4.22 -17.57
CA PRO A 47 26.53 -5.06 -18.35
C PRO A 47 25.14 -5.14 -17.71
N PHE A 48 25.04 -4.84 -16.41
CA PHE A 48 23.78 -4.83 -15.67
C PHE A 48 23.26 -3.40 -15.54
N LYS A 49 22.05 -3.17 -16.06
CA LYS A 49 21.33 -1.90 -15.90
C LYS A 49 19.98 -2.19 -15.28
N GLY A 50 19.48 -1.26 -14.47
CA GLY A 50 18.17 -1.43 -13.87
C GLY A 50 17.67 -0.15 -13.22
N GLU A 51 16.37 -0.13 -12.99
CA GLU A 51 15.67 0.91 -12.25
C GLU A 51 15.48 0.47 -10.80
N GLU A 52 15.83 1.34 -9.86
CA GLU A 52 15.52 1.13 -8.44
C GLU A 52 14.03 1.40 -8.20
N ILE A 53 13.33 0.40 -7.67
CA ILE A 53 11.86 0.43 -7.49
C ILE A 53 11.50 0.59 -6.01
N LEU A 54 12.27 -0.02 -5.12
CA LEU A 54 12.07 0.02 -3.68
C LEU A 54 13.43 -0.03 -2.97
N VAL A 55 13.57 0.78 -1.94
CA VAL A 55 14.64 0.70 -0.93
C VAL A 55 13.95 0.64 0.42
N SER A 56 14.34 -0.33 1.25
CA SER A 56 13.80 -0.54 2.58
C SER A 56 14.92 -0.70 3.58
N GLU A 57 14.76 -0.15 4.78
CA GLU A 57 15.65 -0.36 5.92
C GLU A 57 15.47 -1.76 6.55
N GLY A 58 14.43 -2.49 6.17
CA GLY A 58 14.09 -3.79 6.71
C GLY A 58 14.20 -4.93 5.70
N VAL A 59 13.93 -6.14 6.18
CA VAL A 59 13.65 -7.29 5.30
C VAL A 59 12.34 -7.03 4.58
N THR A 60 12.39 -6.98 3.26
CA THR A 60 11.22 -6.83 2.39
C THR A 60 10.52 -8.18 2.15
N PRO A 61 9.22 -8.18 1.83
CA PRO A 61 8.50 -9.38 1.42
C PRO A 61 9.17 -10.13 0.27
N PRO A 62 8.88 -11.43 0.06
CA PRO A 62 9.38 -12.18 -1.10
C PRO A 62 9.26 -11.40 -2.42
N LEU A 63 10.30 -11.47 -3.26
CA LEU A 63 10.41 -10.63 -4.46
C LEU A 63 9.22 -10.81 -5.41
N TRP A 64 8.70 -12.04 -5.53
CA TRP A 64 7.53 -12.31 -6.37
C TRP A 64 6.28 -11.54 -5.91
N ILE A 65 6.08 -11.34 -4.59
CA ILE A 65 4.97 -10.55 -4.05
C ILE A 65 5.12 -9.08 -4.46
N ILE A 66 6.33 -8.54 -4.30
CA ILE A 66 6.65 -7.15 -4.65
C ILE A 66 6.39 -6.91 -6.14
N VAL A 67 6.82 -7.84 -7.01
CA VAL A 67 6.63 -7.74 -8.46
C VAL A 67 5.16 -7.81 -8.85
N GLU A 68 4.37 -8.72 -8.26
CA GLU A 68 2.94 -8.81 -8.53
C GLU A 68 2.18 -7.57 -8.02
N ALA A 69 2.51 -7.07 -6.83
CA ALA A 69 1.97 -5.82 -6.29
C ALA A 69 2.28 -4.63 -7.21
N TRP A 70 3.53 -4.52 -7.68
CA TRP A 70 3.97 -3.46 -8.59
C TRP A 70 3.25 -3.52 -9.93
N LYS A 71 3.07 -4.71 -10.54
CA LYS A 71 2.34 -4.85 -11.81
C LYS A 71 0.92 -4.31 -11.74
N VAL A 72 0.26 -4.52 -10.60
CA VAL A 72 -1.12 -4.12 -10.34
C VAL A 72 -1.24 -2.62 -10.07
N THR A 73 -0.36 -2.10 -9.21
CA THR A 73 -0.49 -0.74 -8.64
C THR A 73 0.39 0.31 -9.31
N ARG A 74 1.53 -0.10 -9.87
CA ARG A 74 2.59 0.76 -10.45
C ARG A 74 3.19 1.78 -9.49
N ILE A 75 3.01 1.61 -8.18
CA ILE A 75 3.63 2.44 -7.15
C ILE A 75 5.06 1.99 -6.87
N LYS A 76 5.86 2.87 -6.27
CA LYS A 76 7.27 2.64 -5.92
C LYS A 76 7.52 3.05 -4.48
N GLY A 77 8.69 2.70 -3.95
CA GLY A 77 9.12 3.08 -2.62
C GLY A 77 8.20 2.54 -1.51
N GLU A 78 8.08 3.29 -0.43
CA GLU A 78 7.40 2.86 0.81
C GLU A 78 5.93 2.44 0.60
N LYS A 79 5.17 3.14 -0.27
CA LYS A 79 3.80 2.72 -0.64
C LYS A 79 3.77 1.29 -1.21
N LEU A 80 4.74 0.93 -2.05
CA LEU A 80 4.86 -0.42 -2.62
C LEU A 80 5.20 -1.43 -1.53
N GLU A 81 6.08 -1.05 -0.62
CA GLU A 81 6.46 -1.90 0.51
C GLU A 81 5.26 -2.23 1.39
N ILE A 82 4.46 -1.23 1.78
CA ILE A 82 3.26 -1.41 2.62
C ILE A 82 2.28 -2.38 1.94
N VAL A 83 1.98 -2.17 0.65
CA VAL A 83 1.07 -3.07 -0.08
C VAL A 83 1.64 -4.48 -0.18
N SER A 84 2.95 -4.61 -0.43
CA SER A 84 3.60 -5.92 -0.54
C SER A 84 3.60 -6.66 0.80
N ARG A 85 3.85 -5.96 1.90
CA ARG A 85 3.79 -6.53 3.27
C ARG A 85 2.38 -6.95 3.61
N ALA A 86 1.38 -6.16 3.23
CA ALA A 86 -0.02 -6.53 3.41
C ALA A 86 -0.39 -7.81 2.64
N ILE A 87 0.05 -7.94 1.39
CA ILE A 87 -0.19 -9.15 0.58
C ILE A 87 0.53 -10.37 1.17
N ASP A 88 1.77 -10.19 1.64
CA ASP A 88 2.54 -11.26 2.30
C ASP A 88 1.85 -11.74 3.58
N GLN A 89 1.31 -10.84 4.41
CA GLN A 89 0.51 -11.20 5.58
C GLN A 89 -0.75 -12.00 5.21
N ILE A 90 -1.46 -11.56 4.18
CA ILE A 90 -2.64 -12.30 3.68
C ILE A 90 -2.21 -13.70 3.24
N SER A 91 -1.18 -13.82 2.40
CA SER A 91 -0.70 -15.11 1.89
C SER A 91 -0.25 -16.02 3.03
N LYS A 92 0.43 -15.51 4.07
CA LYS A 92 0.82 -16.30 5.24
C LYS A 92 -0.39 -16.85 6.02
N LYS A 93 -1.50 -16.08 6.09
CA LYS A 93 -2.71 -16.50 6.82
C LYS A 93 -3.58 -17.48 6.04
N ILE A 94 -3.74 -17.30 4.73
CA ILE A 94 -4.65 -18.12 3.90
C ILE A 94 -3.91 -19.13 3.00
N GLY A 95 -2.58 -19.15 3.05
CA GLY A 95 -1.72 -19.95 2.18
C GLY A 95 -1.61 -19.35 0.77
N LYS A 96 -2.43 -19.83 -0.15
CA LYS A 96 -2.38 -19.41 -1.56
C LYS A 96 -3.39 -18.31 -1.84
N LEU A 97 -2.93 -17.21 -2.44
CA LEU A 97 -3.83 -16.14 -2.87
C LEU A 97 -4.83 -16.67 -3.91
N PRO A 98 -6.13 -16.37 -3.78
CA PRO A 98 -7.14 -16.78 -4.75
C PRO A 98 -6.86 -16.21 -6.14
N ASN A 99 -7.22 -16.96 -7.20
CA ASN A 99 -6.99 -16.55 -8.60
C ASN A 99 -7.64 -15.19 -8.95
N TRP A 100 -8.71 -14.81 -8.25
CA TRP A 100 -9.38 -13.52 -8.45
C TRP A 100 -8.65 -12.33 -7.81
N PHE A 101 -7.73 -12.58 -6.88
CA PHE A 101 -7.14 -11.56 -6.00
C PHE A 101 -6.53 -10.40 -6.79
N ASN A 102 -5.62 -10.68 -7.73
CA ASN A 102 -4.94 -9.64 -8.50
C ASN A 102 -5.91 -8.83 -9.39
N ARG A 103 -6.97 -9.46 -9.89
CA ARG A 103 -8.01 -8.78 -10.67
C ARG A 103 -8.79 -7.80 -9.80
N VAL A 104 -9.23 -8.24 -8.62
CA VAL A 104 -9.98 -7.39 -7.69
C VAL A 104 -9.11 -6.29 -7.10
N LEU A 105 -7.86 -6.59 -6.73
CA LEU A 105 -6.89 -5.60 -6.28
C LEU A 105 -6.66 -4.52 -7.34
N LYS A 106 -6.52 -4.90 -8.62
CA LYS A 106 -6.38 -3.95 -9.73
C LYS A 106 -7.60 -3.05 -9.89
N ASP A 107 -8.80 -3.62 -9.81
CA ASP A 107 -10.03 -2.85 -9.91
C ASP A 107 -10.21 -1.90 -8.70
N TYR A 108 -9.96 -2.41 -7.50
CA TYR A 108 -9.99 -1.65 -6.24
C TYR A 108 -8.98 -0.49 -6.27
N TYR A 109 -7.73 -0.76 -6.66
CA TYR A 109 -6.66 0.24 -6.78
C TYR A 109 -7.01 1.38 -7.75
N ARG A 110 -7.68 1.03 -8.86
CA ARG A 110 -8.02 1.97 -9.93
C ARG A 110 -9.33 2.73 -9.69
N LYS A 111 -10.32 2.09 -9.08
CA LYS A 111 -11.67 2.64 -9.02
C LYS A 111 -12.11 3.03 -7.62
N GLY A 112 -11.45 2.57 -6.57
CA GLY A 112 -11.79 2.83 -5.18
C GLY A 112 -13.19 2.39 -4.76
N GLU A 113 -13.44 2.41 -3.47
CA GLU A 113 -14.77 2.32 -2.89
C GLU A 113 -15.53 3.61 -3.22
N SER A 114 -16.73 3.49 -3.77
CA SER A 114 -17.58 4.65 -4.04
C SER A 114 -18.06 5.27 -2.73
N PHE A 115 -18.12 6.61 -2.63
CA PHE A 115 -18.62 7.29 -1.43
C PHE A 115 -20.14 7.27 -1.15
N PRO A 116 -21.11 6.93 -2.03
CA PRO A 116 -22.48 7.42 -1.83
C PRO A 116 -23.37 6.55 -0.93
N ARG A 117 -24.19 7.29 -0.15
CA ARG A 117 -25.49 7.04 0.50
C ARG A 117 -25.88 5.58 0.86
N ARG A 118 -25.82 5.33 2.18
CA ARG A 118 -26.62 4.41 3.01
C ARG A 118 -26.43 2.88 2.86
N LYS A 119 -26.24 2.32 4.07
CA LYS A 119 -26.58 1.01 4.64
C LYS A 119 -25.92 -0.26 4.09
N VAL A 120 -24.94 -0.70 4.89
CA VAL A 120 -24.73 -2.08 5.39
C VAL A 120 -24.65 -3.17 4.32
N VAL A 121 -23.43 -3.42 3.83
CA VAL A 121 -23.03 -4.75 3.33
C VAL A 121 -21.72 -5.18 4.01
N THR A 122 -21.60 -4.91 5.31
CA THR A 122 -20.33 -5.09 6.06
C THR A 122 -20.31 -6.39 6.88
N SER A 123 -21.47 -6.96 7.25
CA SER A 123 -21.49 -8.12 8.17
C SER A 123 -21.28 -9.47 7.49
N LYS A 124 -21.70 -9.64 6.22
CA LYS A 124 -21.67 -10.97 5.58
C LYS A 124 -20.26 -11.39 5.12
N VAL A 125 -19.43 -10.45 4.67
CA VAL A 125 -18.09 -10.75 4.13
C VAL A 125 -17.07 -11.05 5.25
N VAL A 126 -17.21 -10.44 6.43
CA VAL A 126 -16.36 -10.77 7.60
C VAL A 126 -16.70 -12.15 8.14
N ALA A 127 -17.98 -12.53 8.14
CA ALA A 127 -18.42 -13.87 8.54
C ALA A 127 -17.97 -14.97 7.55
N ASP A 128 -18.05 -14.71 6.25
CA ASP A 128 -17.63 -15.65 5.19
C ASP A 128 -16.09 -15.74 5.05
N ALA A 129 -15.34 -14.70 5.43
CA ALA A 129 -13.87 -14.72 5.42
C ALA A 129 -13.27 -15.66 6.47
N LEU A 130 -14.02 -15.97 7.53
CA LEU A 130 -13.59 -16.83 8.64
C LEU A 130 -14.02 -18.30 8.47
N ASN A 131 -14.93 -18.62 7.53
CA ASN A 131 -15.45 -19.96 7.33
C ASN A 131 -15.62 -20.33 5.83
N ARG A 132 -14.62 -21.07 5.32
CA ARG A 132 -14.64 -21.95 4.12
C ARG A 132 -14.80 -21.29 2.73
N GLU A 133 -13.91 -21.74 1.83
CA GLU A 133 -13.89 -21.59 0.37
C GLU A 133 -14.77 -20.48 -0.25
N GLN A 134 -14.20 -19.28 -0.39
CA GLN A 134 -14.80 -18.21 -1.20
C GLN A 134 -14.84 -18.60 -2.68
N THR A 135 -15.98 -19.15 -3.10
CA THR A 135 -16.35 -19.38 -4.52
C THR A 135 -16.92 -18.13 -5.20
N LYS A 136 -17.22 -17.06 -4.45
CA LYS A 136 -17.78 -15.80 -4.97
C LYS A 136 -16.90 -14.60 -4.65
N LEU A 137 -16.73 -13.74 -5.64
CA LEU A 137 -15.89 -12.55 -5.63
C LEU A 137 -16.33 -11.59 -4.52
N PRO A 138 -15.43 -11.10 -3.64
CA PRO A 138 -15.76 -9.93 -2.83
C PRO A 138 -16.05 -8.77 -3.79
N GLU A 139 -17.24 -8.19 -3.68
CA GLU A 139 -17.55 -6.94 -4.35
C GLU A 139 -16.52 -5.89 -3.92
N ARG A 140 -16.16 -4.98 -4.83
CA ARG A 140 -15.14 -3.94 -4.61
C ARG A 140 -15.30 -3.20 -3.28
N GLU A 141 -16.54 -3.02 -2.82
CA GLU A 141 -16.86 -2.33 -1.56
C GLU A 141 -16.49 -3.12 -0.30
N SER A 142 -16.42 -4.45 -0.39
CA SER A 142 -16.07 -5.35 0.71
C SER A 142 -14.59 -5.79 0.70
N PHE A 143 -13.93 -5.65 -0.45
CA PHE A 143 -12.52 -6.04 -0.60
C PHE A 143 -11.59 -5.27 0.34
N GLY A 144 -11.82 -3.96 0.55
CA GLY A 144 -11.00 -3.15 1.46
C GLY A 144 -11.08 -3.61 2.91
N ASP A 145 -12.25 -4.04 3.36
CA ASP A 145 -12.45 -4.57 4.71
C ASP A 145 -11.81 -5.96 4.86
N TRP A 146 -12.04 -6.85 3.88
CA TRP A 146 -11.42 -8.18 3.83
C TRP A 146 -9.88 -8.08 3.81
N PHE A 147 -9.33 -7.24 2.93
CA PHE A 147 -7.89 -7.04 2.77
C PHE A 147 -7.27 -6.60 4.09
N ASN A 148 -7.77 -5.51 4.68
CA ASN A 148 -7.24 -4.94 5.92
C ASN A 148 -7.41 -5.85 7.15
N THR A 149 -8.46 -6.68 7.18
CA THR A 149 -8.65 -7.67 8.25
C THR A 149 -7.53 -8.71 8.22
N LEU A 150 -7.19 -9.20 7.03
CA LEU A 150 -6.18 -10.23 6.85
C LEU A 150 -4.75 -9.68 6.81
N SER A 151 -4.53 -8.42 6.44
CA SER A 151 -3.18 -7.87 6.25
C SER A 151 -2.55 -7.22 7.49
N HIS A 152 -3.24 -7.19 8.64
CA HIS A 152 -2.72 -6.61 9.89
C HIS A 152 -1.25 -7.04 10.19
N PRO A 153 -0.34 -6.11 10.54
CA PRO A 153 -0.61 -4.70 10.85
C PRO A 153 -0.67 -3.76 9.64
N TYR A 154 -0.37 -4.24 8.44
CA TYR A 154 -0.35 -3.40 7.23
C TYR A 154 -1.75 -3.23 6.66
N GLY A 155 -1.98 -2.15 5.92
CA GLY A 155 -3.27 -1.89 5.30
C GLY A 155 -3.21 -0.91 4.15
N PHE A 156 -4.23 -1.01 3.30
CA PHE A 156 -4.37 -0.20 2.11
C PHE A 156 -5.85 0.03 1.80
N ARG A 157 -6.24 1.30 1.64
CA ARG A 157 -7.61 1.69 1.28
C ARG A 157 -7.62 2.62 0.08
N VAL A 158 -8.63 2.45 -0.75
CA VAL A 158 -8.90 3.34 -1.88
C VAL A 158 -10.34 3.79 -1.85
N TYR A 159 -10.56 5.10 -1.91
CA TYR A 159 -11.87 5.73 -1.94
C TYR A 159 -12.02 6.59 -3.19
N ARG A 160 -13.22 6.60 -3.78
CA ARG A 160 -13.54 7.35 -4.99
C ARG A 160 -14.55 8.44 -4.72
N GLY A 161 -14.05 9.67 -4.70
CA GLY A 161 -14.73 10.96 -4.61
C GLY A 161 -15.42 11.40 -5.89
N LYS A 162 -16.27 12.42 -5.77
CA LYS A 162 -16.67 13.20 -6.94
C LYS A 162 -15.43 13.99 -7.40
N GLY A 163 -14.84 13.58 -8.52
CA GLY A 163 -13.68 14.27 -9.10
C GLY A 163 -12.31 13.83 -8.59
N PHE A 164 -12.20 12.84 -7.69
CA PHE A 164 -10.91 12.36 -7.17
C PHE A 164 -10.91 10.89 -6.73
N ILE A 165 -9.71 10.32 -6.59
CA ILE A 165 -9.44 9.04 -5.94
C ILE A 165 -8.44 9.27 -4.82
N LEU A 166 -8.75 8.75 -3.65
CA LEU A 166 -7.96 8.85 -2.43
C LEU A 166 -7.40 7.48 -2.09
N ARG A 167 -6.09 7.34 -1.95
CA ARG A 167 -5.40 6.09 -1.59
C ARG A 167 -4.64 6.31 -0.30
N ILE A 168 -4.75 5.37 0.61
CA ILE A 168 -4.20 5.49 1.96
C ILE A 168 -3.50 4.17 2.29
N PHE A 169 -2.22 4.28 2.60
CA PHE A 169 -1.29 3.19 2.88
C PHE A 169 -0.82 3.34 4.32
N PHE A 170 -0.91 2.29 5.10
CA PHE A 170 -0.58 2.38 6.51
C PHE A 170 -0.01 1.11 7.11
N GLU A 171 0.72 1.30 8.20
CA GLU A 171 1.05 0.28 9.19
C GLU A 171 0.39 0.67 10.51
N LYS A 172 -0.43 -0.23 11.08
CA LYS A 172 -1.08 -0.04 12.38
C LYS A 172 -0.07 -0.31 13.49
N ARG A 173 0.85 0.62 13.69
CA ARG A 173 1.85 0.62 14.75
C ARG A 173 1.97 2.04 15.31
N GLU A 174 2.13 2.14 16.63
CA GLU A 174 2.30 3.41 17.32
C GLU A 174 3.49 4.20 16.74
N GLY A 175 3.27 5.49 16.50
CA GLY A 175 4.30 6.42 16.01
C GLY A 175 4.62 6.30 14.52
N VAL A 176 3.97 5.41 13.75
CA VAL A 176 4.19 5.28 12.31
C VAL A 176 3.30 6.26 11.54
N GLU A 177 3.94 7.06 10.69
CA GLU A 177 3.28 7.99 9.78
C GLU A 177 2.64 7.21 8.63
N PHE A 178 1.35 7.41 8.37
CA PHE A 178 0.72 6.79 7.19
C PHE A 178 0.98 7.65 5.95
N GLN A 179 1.00 6.99 4.80
CA GLN A 179 1.16 7.65 3.50
C GLN A 179 -0.16 7.67 2.76
N ALA A 180 -0.44 8.76 2.07
CA ALA A 180 -1.65 8.83 1.27
C ALA A 180 -1.51 9.76 0.08
N GLU A 181 -2.31 9.48 -0.95
CA GLU A 181 -2.33 10.25 -2.19
C GLU A 181 -3.76 10.51 -2.67
N ALA A 182 -4.00 11.71 -3.16
CA ALA A 182 -5.23 12.12 -3.80
C ALA A 182 -4.93 12.40 -5.28
N ILE A 183 -5.66 11.74 -6.16
CA ILE A 183 -5.54 11.89 -7.62
C ILE A 183 -6.84 12.49 -8.14
N PHE A 184 -6.78 13.72 -8.62
CA PHE A 184 -7.93 14.43 -9.15
C PHE A 184 -8.15 14.08 -10.64
N GLN A 185 -9.37 14.28 -11.14
CA GLN A 185 -9.70 14.09 -12.55
C GLN A 185 -8.87 14.96 -13.49
N SER A 186 -8.40 16.12 -13.02
CA SER A 186 -7.44 16.98 -13.73
C SER A 186 -6.05 16.35 -13.90
N GLY A 187 -5.81 15.19 -13.31
CA GLY A 187 -4.49 14.55 -13.27
C GLY A 187 -3.58 15.08 -12.14
N LYS A 188 -3.98 16.17 -11.46
CA LYS A 188 -3.26 16.68 -10.29
C LYS A 188 -3.16 15.60 -9.23
N ARG A 189 -1.96 15.43 -8.67
CA ARG A 189 -1.69 14.53 -7.55
C ARG A 189 -1.26 15.35 -6.34
N VAL A 190 -1.78 14.97 -5.19
CA VAL A 190 -1.40 15.54 -3.90
C VAL A 190 -1.06 14.39 -2.98
N ASP A 191 0.18 14.37 -2.51
CA ASP A 191 0.62 13.45 -1.46
C ASP A 191 0.44 14.13 -0.11
N PHE A 192 -0.03 13.37 0.88
CA PHE A 192 -0.13 13.84 2.25
C PHE A 192 0.25 12.72 3.19
N LYS A 193 0.63 13.16 4.39
CA LYS A 193 1.02 12.29 5.47
C LYS A 193 0.18 12.61 6.71
N GLY A 194 0.10 11.66 7.61
CA GLY A 194 -0.58 11.86 8.88
C GLY A 194 -0.20 10.79 9.88
N PHE A 195 -0.77 10.88 11.08
CA PHE A 195 -0.40 10.00 12.18
C PHE A 195 -1.45 8.93 12.42
N LEU A 196 -0.97 7.71 12.67
CA LEU A 196 -1.75 6.64 13.26
C LEU A 196 -1.27 6.38 14.69
N SER A 197 -2.23 6.24 15.60
CA SER A 197 -1.98 5.86 17.00
C SER A 197 -3.05 4.86 17.38
N ASP A 198 -2.74 3.57 17.44
CA ASP A 198 -3.61 2.41 17.73
C ASP A 198 -5.01 2.44 17.08
N ASN A 199 -5.88 3.30 17.62
CA ASN A 199 -7.26 3.50 17.24
C ASN A 199 -7.56 4.92 16.74
N ARG A 200 -6.57 5.74 16.41
CA ARG A 200 -6.72 7.12 15.96
C ARG A 200 -6.06 7.30 14.61
N ILE A 201 -6.72 8.01 13.70
CA ILE A 201 -6.11 8.49 12.46
C ILE A 201 -6.31 10.00 12.33
N THR A 202 -5.21 10.71 12.08
CA THR A 202 -5.22 12.15 11.82
C THR A 202 -4.83 12.43 10.38
N LEU A 203 -5.81 12.83 9.56
CA LEU A 203 -5.63 13.21 8.17
C LEU A 203 -5.33 14.70 8.07
N LYS A 204 -4.11 15.03 7.66
CA LYS A 204 -3.75 16.40 7.23
C LYS A 204 -3.92 16.48 5.72
N LEU A 205 -4.92 17.20 5.25
CA LEU A 205 -5.17 17.35 3.82
C LEU A 205 -4.76 18.75 3.37
N GLU A 206 -3.79 18.80 2.45
CA GLU A 206 -3.38 20.04 1.79
C GLU A 206 -4.21 20.20 0.50
N GLY A 207 -5.25 21.04 0.55
CA GLY A 207 -6.07 21.40 -0.62
C GLY A 207 -7.54 21.67 -0.32
N ASP A 208 -8.23 22.27 -1.29
CA ASP A 208 -9.66 22.60 -1.21
C ASP A 208 -10.53 21.36 -1.42
N LEU A 209 -10.67 20.53 -0.39
CA LEU A 209 -11.64 19.45 -0.33
C LEU A 209 -12.93 19.94 0.35
N GLU A 210 -14.06 19.81 -0.34
CA GLU A 210 -15.39 20.13 0.21
C GLU A 210 -15.67 19.36 1.52
N ASP A 211 -16.28 20.01 2.52
CA ASP A 211 -16.53 19.43 3.86
C ASP A 211 -17.33 18.13 3.84
N ARG A 212 -18.30 18.00 2.92
CA ARG A 212 -19.07 16.76 2.75
C ARG A 212 -18.20 15.55 2.42
N HIS A 213 -17.07 15.75 1.72
CA HIS A 213 -16.15 14.65 1.39
C HIS A 213 -15.29 14.28 2.60
N LEU A 214 -14.90 15.28 3.41
CA LEU A 214 -14.16 15.08 4.65
C LEU A 214 -14.98 14.30 5.68
N GLU A 215 -16.25 14.66 5.88
CA GLU A 215 -17.18 13.96 6.79
C GLU A 215 -17.42 12.50 6.36
N ASN A 216 -17.62 12.25 5.06
CA ASN A 216 -17.77 10.88 4.55
C ASN A 216 -16.50 10.05 4.74
N LEU A 217 -15.32 10.67 4.57
CA LEU A 217 -14.03 10.01 4.80
C LEU A 217 -13.86 9.66 6.29
N ARG A 218 -14.19 10.61 7.17
CA ARG A 218 -14.17 10.44 8.63
C ARG A 218 -15.03 9.25 9.06
N GLY A 219 -16.28 9.19 8.62
CA GLY A 219 -17.22 8.11 8.94
C GLY A 219 -16.75 6.71 8.51
N ARG A 220 -15.97 6.60 7.43
CA ARG A 220 -15.41 5.31 6.99
C ARG A 220 -14.20 4.90 7.79
N PHE A 221 -13.32 5.84 8.12
CA PHE A 221 -12.17 5.57 8.97
C PHE A 221 -12.57 5.18 10.39
N LEU A 222 -13.71 5.67 10.90
CA LEU A 222 -14.27 5.24 12.17
C LEU A 222 -14.62 3.73 12.23
N LYS A 223 -14.65 3.03 11.09
CA LYS A 223 -14.79 1.56 11.05
C LYS A 223 -13.48 0.82 11.31
N LEU A 224 -12.35 1.48 11.07
CA LEU A 224 -11.01 0.90 11.17
C LEU A 224 -10.24 1.39 12.40
N PHE A 225 -10.64 2.54 12.94
CA PHE A 225 -10.04 3.29 14.03
C PHE A 225 -11.17 3.82 14.91
N LYS A 226 -10.99 3.87 16.24
CA LYS A 226 -12.00 4.41 17.17
C LYS A 226 -12.18 5.93 17.04
N GLU A 227 -11.15 6.65 16.61
CA GLU A 227 -11.18 8.11 16.47
C GLU A 227 -10.57 8.55 15.13
N VAL A 228 -11.14 9.59 14.55
CA VAL A 228 -10.70 10.15 13.27
C VAL A 228 -10.72 11.67 13.34
N PHE A 229 -9.55 12.26 13.14
CA PHE A 229 -9.33 13.69 13.05
C PHE A 229 -8.99 14.05 11.61
N VAL A 230 -9.62 15.09 11.08
CA VAL A 230 -9.36 15.59 9.73
C VAL A 230 -9.12 17.08 9.86
N THR A 231 -7.92 17.54 9.51
CA THR A 231 -7.53 18.93 9.68
C THR A 231 -7.16 19.55 8.35
N ARG A 232 -7.56 20.81 8.16
CA ARG A 232 -7.09 21.66 7.06
C ARG A 232 -5.91 22.46 7.57
N GLY A 233 -4.78 22.43 6.85
CA GLY A 233 -3.58 23.20 7.23
C GLY A 233 -2.62 22.50 8.18
N GLY A 234 -1.44 23.09 8.35
CA GLY A 234 -0.34 22.64 9.21
C GLY A 234 -0.76 22.53 10.67
N PHE A 235 -0.48 21.38 11.29
CA PHE A 235 -0.33 21.33 12.74
C PHE A 235 1.06 21.89 13.06
N GLU A 236 1.12 23.05 13.71
CA GLU A 236 2.21 23.28 14.66
C GLU A 236 1.91 22.39 15.87
N SER A 237 2.87 21.53 16.21
CA SER A 237 2.77 20.63 17.36
C SER A 237 2.63 21.45 18.65
N GLY A 238 1.40 21.57 19.15
CA GLY A 238 1.09 22.03 20.50
C GLY A 238 0.24 20.97 21.19
N VAL A 239 0.69 20.54 22.38
CA VAL A 239 -0.14 19.74 23.28
C VAL A 239 -1.28 20.65 23.75
N TYR A 240 -2.51 20.36 23.35
CA TYR A 240 -3.68 21.00 23.92
C TYR A 240 -4.16 20.12 25.09
N ALA A 241 -3.99 20.67 26.31
CA ALA A 241 -4.54 20.14 27.55
C ALA A 241 -6.05 20.38 27.64
#